data_AF-A0A9D1SBH4-F1
#
_entry.id   AF-A0A9D1SBH4-F1
#
_cell.length_a   1.000
_cell.length_b   1.000
_cell.length_c   1.000
_cell.angle_alpha   90.00
_cell.angle_beta   90.00
_cell.angle_gamma   90.00
#
_symmetry.space_group_name_H-M   'P 1'
#
loop_
_entity.id
_entity.type
_entity.pdbx_description
1 polymer ?
#
loop_
_entity_poly.entity_id
_entity_poly.type
_entity_poly.pdbx_seq_one_letter_code
_entity_poly.pdbx_strand_id
1 'polypeptide(L)'
;MKQLKTNSDYAELFKGLMDLAGVNPHEFELFQKGMRNYPRPGDYQLKNKEFQTEPRWGEEWGIYFTPNKYINIDAMNGWKKDLTAEEVRVWAKMNGYRIPSEAELKLIVPVVSAVNSSLCAVNMHKHLLPQDLLKRCWSAEALKTARKDETRRLIVVEDQENLPEVLLFLAKLKPMFEI
;
A
#
# COMPACT_ATOMS: atom_id res chain seq x y z
N MET A 1 -10.96 22.84 -30.33
CA MET A 1 -10.97 22.44 -28.91
C MET A 1 -11.64 23.54 -28.11
N LYS A 2 -12.61 23.20 -27.24
CA LYS A 2 -13.26 24.16 -26.32
C LYS A 2 -12.18 24.69 -25.37
N GLN A 3 -12.02 26.00 -25.24
CA GLN A 3 -11.13 26.59 -24.22
C GLN A 3 -11.83 26.46 -22.87
N LEU A 4 -11.21 25.78 -21.92
CA LEU A 4 -11.70 25.69 -20.54
C LEU A 4 -11.41 27.03 -19.86
N LYS A 5 -12.43 27.74 -19.40
CA LYS A 5 -12.27 29.09 -18.82
C LYS A 5 -12.94 29.27 -17.47
N THR A 6 -13.88 28.40 -17.12
CA THR A 6 -14.70 28.51 -15.92
C THR A 6 -14.65 27.24 -15.09
N ASN A 7 -14.87 27.33 -13.78
CA ASN A 7 -14.97 26.16 -12.90
C ASN A 7 -16.05 25.16 -13.39
N SER A 8 -17.08 25.65 -14.08
CA SER A 8 -18.09 24.81 -14.71
C SER A 8 -17.54 23.97 -15.88
N ASP A 9 -16.63 24.52 -16.69
CA ASP A 9 -16.03 23.78 -17.81
C ASP A 9 -15.14 22.64 -17.31
N TYR A 10 -14.37 22.88 -16.23
CA TYR A 10 -13.53 21.86 -15.62
C TYR A 10 -14.37 20.79 -14.90
N ALA A 11 -15.46 21.17 -14.24
CA ALA A 11 -16.39 20.22 -13.63
C ALA A 11 -17.05 19.31 -14.67
N GLU A 12 -17.46 19.87 -15.82
CA GLU A 12 -18.03 19.11 -16.94
C GLU A 12 -17.02 18.12 -17.53
N LEU A 13 -15.76 18.56 -17.71
CA LEU A 13 -14.68 17.69 -18.17
C LEU A 13 -14.37 16.56 -17.18
N PHE A 14 -14.29 16.87 -15.89
CA PHE A 14 -14.05 15.86 -14.85
C PHE A 14 -15.20 14.84 -14.78
N LYS A 15 -16.45 15.30 -14.94
CA LYS A 15 -17.61 14.40 -15.03
C LYS A 15 -17.50 13.46 -16.24
N GLY A 16 -17.13 13.98 -17.41
CA GLY A 16 -16.89 13.16 -18.60
C GLY A 16 -15.79 12.10 -18.38
N LEU A 17 -14.73 12.44 -17.64
CA LEU A 17 -13.69 11.48 -17.27
C LEU A 17 -14.20 10.39 -16.32
N MET A 18 -15.02 10.74 -15.32
CA MET A 18 -15.64 9.76 -14.42
C MET A 18 -16.56 8.80 -15.19
N ASP A 19 -17.39 9.33 -16.10
CA ASP A 19 -18.31 8.54 -16.92
C ASP A 19 -17.54 7.57 -17.83
N LEU A 20 -16.46 8.02 -18.48
CA LEU A 20 -15.58 7.16 -19.29
C LEU A 20 -14.87 6.09 -18.46
N ALA A 21 -14.53 6.41 -17.22
CA ALA A 21 -13.89 5.50 -16.28
C ALA A 21 -14.87 4.52 -15.61
N GLY A 22 -16.18 4.60 -15.92
CA GLY A 22 -17.22 3.75 -15.33
C GLY A 22 -17.46 4.02 -13.85
N VAL A 23 -17.12 5.21 -13.36
CA VAL A 23 -17.21 5.57 -11.94
C VAL A 23 -18.51 6.30 -11.65
N ASN A 24 -19.30 5.76 -10.71
CA ASN A 24 -20.50 6.42 -10.24
C ASN A 24 -20.14 7.70 -9.44
N PRO A 25 -20.66 8.89 -9.81
CA PRO A 25 -20.39 10.14 -9.10
C PRO A 25 -20.75 10.10 -7.61
N HIS A 26 -21.81 9.37 -7.24
CA HIS A 26 -22.20 9.21 -5.85
C HIS A 26 -21.18 8.38 -5.06
N GLU A 27 -20.70 7.27 -5.63
CA GLU A 27 -19.66 6.46 -5.00
C GLU A 27 -18.35 7.23 -4.84
N PHE A 28 -18.00 8.03 -5.84
CA PHE A 28 -16.84 8.90 -5.79
C PHE A 28 -17.00 9.96 -4.69
N GLU A 29 -18.17 10.60 -4.58
CA GLU A 29 -18.45 11.57 -3.52
C GLU A 29 -18.38 10.95 -2.12
N LEU A 30 -18.96 9.74 -1.93
CA LEU A 30 -18.86 9.00 -0.67
C LEU A 30 -17.41 8.69 -0.31
N PHE A 31 -16.59 8.30 -1.29
CA PHE A 31 -15.16 8.12 -1.10
C PHE A 31 -14.46 9.42 -0.67
N GLN A 32 -14.71 10.53 -1.36
CA GLN A 32 -14.09 11.82 -1.05
C GLN A 32 -14.47 12.37 0.32
N LYS A 33 -15.71 12.12 0.76
CA LYS A 33 -16.18 12.50 2.11
C LYS A 33 -15.69 11.55 3.21
N GLY A 34 -14.91 10.52 2.87
CA GLY A 34 -14.44 9.50 3.83
C GLY A 34 -15.56 8.62 4.38
N MET A 35 -16.72 8.59 3.72
CA MET A 35 -17.90 7.81 4.11
C MET A 35 -17.88 6.38 3.58
N ARG A 36 -17.00 6.08 2.62
CA ARG A 36 -16.76 4.72 2.15
C ARG A 36 -15.91 3.98 3.18
N ASN A 37 -16.35 2.79 3.57
CA ASN A 37 -15.57 1.93 4.46
C ASN A 37 -14.50 1.20 3.64
N TYR A 38 -13.23 1.41 3.96
CA TYR A 38 -12.07 0.76 3.35
C TYR A 38 -10.90 0.82 4.35
N PRO A 39 -9.93 -0.09 4.26
CA PRO A 39 -8.83 -0.10 5.21
C PRO A 39 -7.96 1.14 5.06
N ARG A 40 -7.62 1.72 6.21
CA ARG A 40 -6.73 2.85 6.35
C ARG A 40 -5.32 2.34 6.70
N PRO A 41 -4.28 3.16 6.49
CA PRO A 41 -2.95 2.80 6.93
C PRO A 41 -2.91 2.48 8.43
N GLY A 42 -2.46 1.27 8.79
CA GLY A 42 -2.49 0.72 10.14
C GLY A 42 -3.59 -0.32 10.38
N ASP A 43 -4.66 -0.35 9.58
CA ASP A 43 -5.71 -1.35 9.72
C ASP A 43 -5.17 -2.76 9.42
N TYR A 44 -5.78 -3.76 10.05
CA TYR A 44 -5.34 -5.14 9.99
C TYR A 44 -6.06 -5.88 8.85
N GLN A 45 -5.30 -6.62 8.06
CA GLN A 45 -5.81 -7.70 7.24
C GLN A 45 -5.93 -8.94 8.11
N LEU A 46 -7.11 -9.56 8.16
CA LEU A 46 -7.34 -10.83 8.86
C LEU A 46 -7.17 -12.03 7.92
N LYS A 47 -6.95 -13.22 8.47
CA LYS A 47 -6.83 -14.48 7.71
C LYS A 47 -8.07 -14.82 6.87
N ASN A 48 -9.24 -14.36 7.28
CA ASN A 48 -10.51 -14.56 6.57
C ASN A 48 -10.74 -13.57 5.40
N LYS A 49 -9.74 -12.74 5.07
CA LYS A 49 -9.80 -11.67 4.06
C LYS A 49 -10.61 -10.43 4.46
N GLU A 50 -11.14 -10.34 5.68
CA GLU A 50 -11.73 -9.10 6.18
C GLU A 50 -10.66 -8.16 6.72
N PHE A 51 -11.01 -6.87 6.86
CA PHE A 51 -10.15 -5.90 7.53
C PHE A 51 -10.79 -5.39 8.83
N GLN A 52 -9.96 -5.00 9.80
CA GLN A 52 -10.39 -4.41 11.06
C GLN A 52 -9.47 -3.26 11.46
N THR A 53 -10.02 -2.28 12.19
CA THR A 53 -9.27 -1.15 12.73
C THR A 53 -8.53 -1.49 14.03
N GLU A 54 -8.99 -2.55 14.70
CA GLU A 54 -8.44 -3.02 15.97
C GLU A 54 -7.82 -4.41 15.81
N PRO A 55 -6.79 -4.74 16.60
CA PRO A 55 -6.14 -6.04 16.54
C PRO A 55 -7.10 -7.14 17.01
N ARG A 56 -7.06 -8.28 16.33
CA ARG A 56 -7.82 -9.48 16.68
C ARG A 56 -6.86 -10.65 16.86
N TRP A 57 -6.48 -10.85 18.12
CA TRP A 57 -5.35 -11.67 18.53
C TRP A 57 -5.32 -13.05 17.85
N GLY A 58 -4.29 -13.26 17.02
CA GLY A 58 -4.01 -14.52 16.35
C GLY A 58 -4.71 -14.68 14.99
N GLU A 59 -5.56 -13.73 14.61
CA GLU A 59 -6.23 -13.68 13.31
C GLU A 59 -5.56 -12.71 12.34
N GLU A 60 -4.62 -11.87 12.81
CA GLU A 60 -3.93 -10.89 11.98
C GLU A 60 -3.00 -11.57 10.97
N TRP A 61 -3.17 -11.19 9.70
CA TRP A 61 -2.42 -11.65 8.55
C TRP A 61 -1.51 -10.57 7.98
N GLY A 62 -1.95 -9.31 8.05
CA GLY A 62 -1.19 -8.19 7.53
C GLY A 62 -1.62 -6.84 8.07
N ILE A 63 -0.88 -5.79 7.70
CA ILE A 63 -1.16 -4.41 8.07
C ILE A 63 -1.21 -3.55 6.81
N TYR A 64 -2.34 -2.89 6.59
CA TYR A 64 -2.57 -2.02 5.45
C TYR A 64 -1.68 -0.77 5.51
N PHE A 65 -1.20 -0.36 4.34
CA PHE A 65 -0.51 0.93 4.14
C PHE A 65 -1.12 1.73 2.98
N THR A 66 -1.95 1.08 2.17
CA THR A 66 -2.90 1.72 1.24
C THR A 66 -4.23 0.96 1.32
N PRO A 67 -5.33 1.45 0.73
CA PRO A 67 -6.60 0.72 0.75
C PRO A 67 -6.56 -0.68 0.11
N ASN A 68 -5.60 -0.94 -0.79
CA ASN A 68 -5.53 -2.21 -1.52
C ASN A 68 -4.26 -3.02 -1.27
N LYS A 69 -3.33 -2.49 -0.47
CA LYS A 69 -2.03 -3.12 -0.25
C LYS A 69 -1.70 -3.17 1.23
N TYR A 70 -1.23 -4.32 1.66
CA TYR A 70 -0.84 -4.58 3.03
C TYR A 70 0.52 -5.26 3.10
N ILE A 71 1.19 -5.09 4.24
CA ILE A 71 2.40 -5.83 4.58
C ILE A 71 1.96 -7.15 5.21
N ASN A 72 2.36 -8.28 4.63
CA ASN A 72 2.09 -9.59 5.21
C ASN A 72 3.02 -9.82 6.41
N ILE A 73 2.44 -9.80 7.61
CA ILE A 73 3.18 -9.94 8.86
C ILE A 73 3.49 -11.40 9.21
N ASP A 74 2.73 -12.35 8.68
CA ASP A 74 2.97 -13.78 8.84
C ASP A 74 4.21 -14.21 8.04
N ALA A 75 4.29 -13.79 6.77
CA ALA A 75 5.44 -14.03 5.91
C ALA A 75 6.73 -13.47 6.54
N MET A 76 6.66 -12.30 7.19
CA MET A 76 7.79 -11.70 7.90
C MET A 76 8.34 -12.55 9.05
N ASN A 77 7.58 -13.49 9.62
CA ASN A 77 8.12 -14.44 10.59
C ASN A 77 9.03 -15.52 9.96
N GLY A 78 9.03 -15.67 8.64
CA GLY A 78 9.82 -16.65 7.90
C GLY A 78 11.33 -16.40 7.94
N TRP A 79 11.79 -15.21 8.33
CA TRP A 79 13.22 -14.90 8.49
C TRP A 79 13.48 -14.05 9.74
N LYS A 80 14.65 -14.26 10.35
CA LYS A 80 15.04 -13.59 11.62
C LYS A 80 16.18 -12.59 11.48
N LYS A 81 16.80 -12.51 10.30
CA LYS A 81 17.96 -11.67 10.01
C LYS A 81 17.77 -10.94 8.68
N ASP A 82 18.57 -9.90 8.48
CA ASP A 82 18.72 -9.29 7.16
C ASP A 82 19.27 -10.33 6.17
N LEU A 83 18.80 -10.23 4.94
CA LEU A 83 19.06 -11.22 3.89
C LEU A 83 19.93 -10.58 2.81
N THR A 84 20.80 -11.38 2.21
CA THR A 84 21.50 -11.05 0.96
C THR A 84 20.52 -11.05 -0.21
N ALA A 85 20.92 -10.43 -1.33
CA ALA A 85 20.12 -10.41 -2.54
C ALA A 85 19.77 -11.83 -3.06
N GLU A 86 20.71 -12.78 -2.95
CA GLU A 86 20.47 -14.16 -3.39
C GLU A 86 19.51 -14.89 -2.45
N GLU A 87 19.69 -14.75 -1.13
CA GLU A 87 18.77 -15.32 -0.13
C GLU A 87 17.33 -14.83 -0.36
N VAL A 88 17.14 -13.53 -0.66
CA VAL A 88 15.82 -12.98 -0.97
C VAL A 88 15.22 -13.59 -2.23
N ARG A 89 15.99 -13.71 -3.32
CA ARG A 89 15.51 -14.28 -4.59
C ARG A 89 15.07 -15.73 -4.41
N VAL A 90 15.88 -16.53 -3.73
CA VAL A 90 15.58 -17.93 -3.43
C VAL A 90 14.34 -18.03 -2.55
N TRP A 91 14.30 -17.27 -1.45
CA TRP A 91 13.19 -17.30 -0.50
C TRP A 91 11.87 -16.90 -1.17
N ALA A 92 11.86 -15.80 -1.92
CA ALA A 92 10.68 -15.30 -2.62
C ALA A 92 10.15 -16.34 -3.63
N LYS A 93 11.05 -16.96 -4.40
CA LYS A 93 10.70 -18.01 -5.37
C LYS A 93 10.14 -19.27 -4.71
N MET A 94 10.75 -19.72 -3.60
CA MET A 94 10.31 -20.93 -2.91
C MET A 94 8.95 -20.77 -2.22
N ASN A 95 8.67 -19.59 -1.68
CA ASN A 95 7.45 -19.32 -0.93
C ASN A 95 6.33 -18.69 -1.79
N GLY A 96 6.59 -18.42 -3.08
CA GLY A 96 5.62 -17.85 -4.00
C GLY A 96 5.31 -16.37 -3.76
N TYR A 97 6.19 -15.65 -3.07
CA TYR A 97 6.00 -14.22 -2.79
C TYR A 97 6.70 -13.33 -3.81
N ARG A 98 6.10 -12.17 -4.09
CA ARG A 98 6.73 -11.13 -4.89
C ARG A 98 7.57 -10.22 -4.00
N ILE A 99 8.70 -9.79 -4.55
CA ILE A 99 9.55 -8.76 -3.95
C ILE A 99 8.93 -7.39 -4.24
N PRO A 100 8.75 -6.51 -3.24
CA PRO A 100 8.15 -5.20 -3.44
C PRO A 100 8.98 -4.35 -4.41
N SER A 101 8.30 -3.49 -5.16
CA SER A 101 8.94 -2.45 -5.97
C SER A 101 9.34 -1.27 -5.09
N GLU A 102 10.28 -0.46 -5.58
CA GLU A 102 10.66 0.79 -4.92
C GLU A 102 9.48 1.76 -4.81
N ALA A 103 8.58 1.77 -5.80
CA ALA A 103 7.36 2.56 -5.76
C ALA A 103 6.46 2.18 -4.58
N GLU A 104 6.32 0.89 -4.28
CA GLU A 104 5.55 0.41 -3.13
C GLU A 104 6.23 0.78 -1.81
N LEU A 105 7.56 0.66 -1.73
CA LEU A 105 8.29 1.13 -0.56
C LEU A 105 8.06 2.62 -0.31
N LYS A 106 8.04 3.45 -1.37
CA LYS A 106 7.74 4.89 -1.28
C LYS A 106 6.33 5.18 -0.76
N LEU A 107 5.35 4.32 -1.03
CA LEU A 107 4.00 4.46 -0.49
C LEU A 107 3.95 4.18 1.02
N ILE A 108 4.86 3.34 1.54
CA ILE A 108 4.91 3.01 2.97
C ILE A 108 5.59 4.12 3.77
N VAL A 109 6.63 4.77 3.24
CA VAL A 109 7.39 5.86 3.91
C VAL A 109 6.51 6.86 4.68
N PRO A 110 5.48 7.50 4.08
CA PRO A 110 4.66 8.49 4.78
C PRO A 110 3.79 7.91 5.90
N VAL A 111 3.56 6.59 5.93
CA VAL A 111 2.63 5.92 6.85
C VAL A 111 3.33 4.93 7.80
N VAL A 112 4.67 4.93 7.83
CA VAL A 112 5.48 4.06 8.70
C VAL A 112 5.04 4.15 10.17
N SER A 113 4.72 5.35 10.66
CA SER A 113 4.30 5.55 12.05
C SER A 113 3.01 4.79 12.39
N ALA A 114 2.02 4.84 11.50
CA ALA A 114 0.75 4.14 11.68
C ALA A 114 0.93 2.62 11.62
N VAL A 115 1.71 2.14 10.64
CA VAL A 115 2.03 0.71 10.50
C VAL A 115 2.80 0.20 11.73
N ASN A 116 3.80 0.94 12.21
CA ASN A 116 4.61 0.56 13.37
C ASN A 116 3.79 0.55 14.67
N SER A 117 2.86 1.49 14.83
CA SER A 117 1.94 1.50 15.98
C SER A 117 1.09 0.23 16.01
N SER A 118 0.63 -0.20 14.84
CA SER A 118 -0.18 -1.41 14.68
C SER A 118 0.64 -2.68 14.88
N LEU A 119 1.88 -2.73 14.37
CA LEU A 119 2.84 -3.82 14.66
C LEU A 119 3.11 -3.95 16.17
N CYS A 120 3.24 -2.84 16.89
CA CYS A 120 3.41 -2.86 18.34
C CYS A 120 2.18 -3.45 19.06
N ALA A 121 0.97 -3.11 18.61
CA ALA A 121 -0.27 -3.60 19.23
C ALA A 121 -0.44 -5.12 19.13
N VAL A 122 0.13 -5.75 18.09
CA VAL A 122 0.12 -7.21 17.89
C VAL A 122 1.42 -7.91 18.34
N ASN A 123 2.21 -7.27 19.20
CA ASN A 123 3.48 -7.80 19.74
C ASN A 123 4.55 -8.12 18.68
N MET A 124 4.51 -7.45 17.52
CA MET A 124 5.46 -7.63 16.41
C MET A 124 6.59 -6.59 16.44
N HIS A 125 7.11 -6.25 17.63
CA HIS A 125 8.16 -5.22 17.81
C HIS A 125 9.46 -5.50 17.04
N LYS A 126 9.83 -6.77 16.86
CA LYS A 126 10.97 -7.20 16.02
C LYS A 126 10.78 -6.85 14.53
N HIS A 127 9.53 -6.58 14.14
CA HIS A 127 9.12 -6.30 12.77
C HIS A 127 8.93 -4.84 12.42
N LEU A 128 9.22 -3.93 13.36
CA LEU A 128 9.11 -2.51 13.13
C LEU A 128 9.91 -2.07 11.90
N LEU A 129 9.25 -1.27 11.07
CA LEU A 129 9.82 -0.73 9.86
C LEU A 129 10.81 0.38 10.21
N PRO A 130 12.00 0.38 9.57
CA PRO A 130 12.95 1.46 9.75
C PRO A 130 12.45 2.76 9.10
N GLN A 131 12.87 3.92 9.61
CA GLN A 131 12.56 5.22 8.98
C GLN A 131 13.16 5.31 7.55
N ASP A 132 14.38 4.81 7.35
CA ASP A 132 15.05 4.75 6.04
C ASP A 132 14.70 3.48 5.23
N LEU A 133 13.41 3.25 4.98
CA LEU A 133 12.90 2.06 4.26
C LEU A 133 13.65 1.79 2.94
N LEU A 134 13.84 2.80 2.10
CA LEU A 134 14.45 2.65 0.77
C LEU A 134 15.92 2.19 0.82
N LYS A 135 16.63 2.47 1.91
CA LYS A 135 18.02 2.05 2.11
C LYS A 135 18.12 0.72 2.85
N ARG A 136 17.21 0.48 3.78
CA ARG A 136 17.26 -0.66 4.72
C ARG A 136 16.42 -1.85 4.29
N CYS A 137 15.55 -1.71 3.29
CA CYS A 137 14.75 -2.79 2.75
C CYS A 137 15.13 -3.11 1.30
N TRP A 138 14.88 -4.36 0.91
CA TRP A 138 14.99 -4.79 -0.48
C TRP A 138 13.81 -4.32 -1.32
N SER A 139 14.12 -3.83 -2.52
CA SER A 139 13.18 -3.68 -3.61
C SER A 139 13.64 -4.51 -4.82
N ALA A 140 12.72 -4.80 -5.73
CA ALA A 140 13.03 -5.45 -7.00
C ALA A 140 14.11 -4.69 -7.79
N GLU A 141 14.14 -3.36 -7.70
CA GLU A 141 15.14 -2.48 -8.29
C GLU A 141 16.48 -2.58 -7.56
N ALA A 142 16.50 -2.51 -6.23
CA ALA A 142 17.72 -2.59 -5.43
C ALA A 142 18.45 -3.93 -5.63
N LEU A 143 17.71 -5.01 -5.86
CA LEU A 143 18.28 -6.34 -6.13
C LEU A 143 19.05 -6.43 -7.45
N LYS A 144 18.82 -5.53 -8.41
CA LYS A 144 19.54 -5.52 -9.70
C LYS A 144 20.95 -4.96 -9.56
N THR A 145 21.16 -4.08 -8.58
CA THR A 145 22.43 -3.36 -8.36
C THR A 145 23.07 -3.73 -7.02
N ALA A 146 22.62 -4.83 -6.40
CA ALA A 146 23.04 -5.24 -5.07
C ALA A 146 24.51 -5.65 -5.03
N ARG A 147 25.22 -5.27 -3.98
CA ARG A 147 26.58 -5.81 -3.73
C ARG A 147 26.47 -7.23 -3.16
N LYS A 148 27.53 -8.04 -3.35
CA LYS A 148 27.53 -9.48 -2.99
C LYS A 148 27.30 -9.72 -1.49
N ASP A 149 27.83 -8.84 -0.66
CA ASP A 149 27.80 -8.90 0.81
C ASP A 149 26.74 -7.97 1.43
N GLU A 150 26.02 -7.23 0.59
CA GLU A 150 24.97 -6.34 1.06
C GLU A 150 23.80 -7.14 1.61
N THR A 151 23.41 -6.82 2.83
CA THR A 151 22.24 -7.38 3.49
C THR A 151 21.24 -6.27 3.79
N ARG A 152 19.97 -6.56 3.53
CA ARG A 152 18.86 -5.66 3.85
C ARG A 152 17.67 -6.49 4.33
N ARG A 153 16.71 -5.81 4.96
CA ARG A 153 15.46 -6.41 5.39
C ARG A 153 14.58 -6.70 4.17
N LEU A 154 13.96 -7.87 4.11
CA LEU A 154 12.84 -8.09 3.19
C LEU A 154 11.54 -7.63 3.88
N ILE A 155 10.65 -7.01 3.12
CA ILE A 155 9.24 -6.87 3.49
C ILE A 155 8.41 -7.52 2.40
N VAL A 156 7.29 -8.14 2.78
CA VAL A 156 6.39 -8.79 1.84
C VAL A 156 5.14 -7.93 1.73
N VAL A 157 4.83 -7.54 0.50
CA VAL A 157 3.65 -6.74 0.15
C VAL A 157 2.70 -7.63 -0.63
N GLU A 158 1.45 -7.61 -0.22
CA GLU A 158 0.36 -8.30 -0.91
C GLU A 158 -0.75 -7.32 -1.27
N ASP A 159 -1.55 -7.75 -2.25
CA ASP A 159 -2.62 -6.98 -2.85
C ASP A 159 -3.97 -7.62 -2.48
N GLN A 160 -4.91 -6.79 -2.05
CA GLN A 160 -6.32 -7.15 -1.88
C GLN A 160 -7.16 -5.96 -2.33
N GLU A 161 -7.95 -6.13 -3.38
CA GLU A 161 -8.82 -5.05 -3.87
C GLU A 161 -10.00 -4.83 -2.90
N ASN A 162 -9.91 -3.77 -2.10
CA ASN A 162 -11.02 -3.29 -1.25
C ASN A 162 -11.68 -2.04 -1.86
N LEU A 163 -10.96 -1.35 -2.74
CA LEU A 163 -11.41 -0.14 -3.41
C LEU A 163 -10.93 -0.14 -4.86
N PRO A 164 -11.79 0.14 -5.85
CA PRO A 164 -11.35 0.29 -7.23
C PRO A 164 -10.21 1.32 -7.38
N GLU A 165 -9.09 0.94 -8.00
CA GLU A 165 -7.92 1.83 -8.16
C GLU A 165 -8.26 3.11 -8.92
N VAL A 166 -9.23 3.03 -9.83
CA VAL A 166 -9.75 4.17 -10.60
C VAL A 166 -10.30 5.26 -9.69
N LEU A 167 -10.90 4.92 -8.55
CA LEU A 167 -11.39 5.91 -7.57
C LEU A 167 -10.24 6.65 -6.91
N LEU A 168 -9.18 5.93 -6.53
CA LEU A 168 -7.97 6.51 -5.97
C LEU A 168 -7.30 7.45 -6.96
N PHE A 169 -7.23 7.05 -8.23
CA PHE A 169 -6.67 7.86 -9.30
C PHE A 169 -7.48 9.15 -9.53
N LEU A 170 -8.80 9.02 -9.72
CA LEU A 170 -9.69 10.17 -9.94
C LEU A 170 -9.67 11.15 -8.76
N ALA A 171 -9.55 10.65 -7.53
CA ALA A 171 -9.49 11.51 -6.36
C ALA A 171 -8.18 12.31 -6.26
N LYS A 172 -7.05 11.72 -6.66
CA LYS A 172 -5.78 12.44 -6.81
C LYS A 172 -5.80 13.42 -7.96
N LEU A 173 -6.57 13.12 -9.00
CA LEU A 173 -6.68 13.94 -10.20
C LEU A 173 -7.62 15.14 -10.02
N LYS A 174 -8.68 15.02 -9.23
CA LYS A 174 -9.70 16.07 -9.04
C LYS A 174 -9.14 17.47 -8.72
N PRO A 175 -8.13 17.66 -7.84
CA PRO A 175 -7.59 18.99 -7.58
C PRO A 175 -7.02 19.70 -8.81
N MET A 176 -6.70 18.98 -9.89
CA MET A 176 -6.26 19.56 -11.16
C MET A 176 -7.42 20.14 -12.01
N PHE A 177 -8.67 19.92 -11.58
CA PHE A 177 -9.90 20.38 -12.23
C PHE A 177 -10.60 21.47 -11.42
N GLU A 178 -9.92 22.04 -10.43
CA GLU A 178 -10.39 23.16 -9.62
C GLU A 178 -9.44 24.35 -9.90
N ILE A 179 -10.00 25.52 -10.26
CA ILE A 179 -9.27 26.79 -10.43
C ILE A 179 -9.53 27.68 -9.22
#